data_AF-A0A0U5B8R3-F1
#
_entry.id   AF-A0A0U5B8R3-F1
#
_cell.length_a   1.000
_cell.length_b   1.000
_cell.length_c   1.000
_cell.angle_alpha   90.00
_cell.angle_beta   90.00
_cell.angle_gamma   90.00
#
_symmetry.space_group_name_H-M   'P 1'
#
loop_
_entity.id
_entity.type
_entity.pdbx_description
1 polymer ?
#
loop_
_entity_poly.entity_id
_entity_poly.type
_entity_poly.pdbx_seq_one_letter_code
_entity_poly.pdbx_strand_id
1 'polypeptide(L)'
;MLPYSPYPAQRARQIAADAAGILAVVAVVIVTSAVVAAIRAVAELGRQLEAAGGSISEGLSAAGERLGGIPLIGDAVSRPFDAAAGAGDSVSDAGAAVIDVVETAAVIAGWVVALSLLTLIALVWVWPRVRFVLRRLGVASDLLP
;
A
#
# COMPACT_ATOMS: atom_id res chain seq x y z
N MET A 1 -18.12 35.04 24.40
CA MET A 1 -18.13 34.69 22.96
C MET A 1 -18.94 33.42 22.81
N LEU A 2 -20.17 33.50 22.30
CA LEU A 2 -21.02 32.33 22.13
C LEU A 2 -20.60 31.59 20.85
N PRO A 3 -20.09 30.35 20.93
CA PRO A 3 -19.57 29.62 19.78
C PRO A 3 -20.70 29.01 18.93
N TYR A 4 -21.88 29.63 18.87
CA TYR A 4 -23.02 28.99 18.21
C TYR A 4 -24.01 29.96 17.54
N SER A 5 -24.22 29.73 16.24
CA SER A 5 -25.26 30.33 15.43
C SER A 5 -26.67 29.93 15.94
N PRO A 6 -27.63 30.86 16.02
CA PRO A 6 -28.97 30.63 16.57
C PRO A 6 -29.96 29.91 15.62
N TYR A 7 -29.52 29.43 14.45
CA TYR A 7 -30.40 28.77 13.47
C TYR A 7 -30.32 27.22 13.55
N PRO A 8 -31.41 26.52 13.94
CA PRO A 8 -31.39 25.08 14.24
C PRO A 8 -31.05 24.18 13.04
N ALA A 9 -31.46 24.57 11.83
CA ALA A 9 -31.15 23.83 10.60
C ALA A 9 -29.65 23.84 10.25
N GLN A 10 -28.92 24.88 10.64
CA GLN A 10 -27.46 24.95 10.44
C GLN A 10 -26.72 24.06 11.45
N ARG A 11 -27.20 23.98 12.70
CA ARG A 11 -26.62 23.10 13.72
C ARG A 11 -26.67 21.62 13.32
N ALA A 12 -27.84 21.15 12.85
CA ALA A 12 -28.03 19.76 12.45
C ALA A 12 -27.11 19.36 11.28
N ARG A 13 -26.92 20.24 10.30
CA ARG A 13 -25.98 20.02 9.19
C ARG A 13 -24.53 19.93 9.65
N GLN A 14 -24.15 20.69 10.66
CA GLN A 14 -22.79 20.69 11.20
C GLN A 14 -22.51 19.39 11.97
N ILE A 15 -23.43 18.97 12.84
CA ILE A 15 -23.32 17.68 13.55
C ILE A 15 -23.29 16.51 12.56
N ALA A 16 -24.12 16.54 11.52
CA ALA A 16 -24.10 15.51 10.48
C ALA A 16 -22.78 15.49 9.69
N ALA A 17 -22.20 16.65 9.39
CA ALA A 17 -20.90 16.76 8.72
C ALA A 17 -19.75 16.24 9.60
N ASP A 18 -19.76 16.57 10.89
CA ASP A 18 -18.76 16.08 11.84
C ASP A 18 -18.87 14.56 12.02
N ALA A 19 -20.09 14.02 12.16
CA ALA A 19 -20.33 12.58 12.23
C ALA A 19 -19.89 11.85 10.95
N ALA A 20 -20.20 12.41 9.77
CA ALA A 20 -19.74 11.88 8.49
C ALA A 20 -18.21 11.91 8.37
N GLY A 21 -17.57 12.99 8.84
CA GLY A 21 -16.11 13.10 8.89
C GLY A 21 -15.47 12.04 9.78
N ILE A 22 -16.02 11.82 10.98
CA ILE A 22 -15.56 10.77 11.90
C ILE A 22 -15.70 9.38 11.25
N LEU A 23 -16.87 9.09 10.68
CA LEU A 23 -17.11 7.81 10.00
C LEU A 23 -16.15 7.60 8.82
N ALA A 24 -15.87 8.64 8.04
CA ALA A 24 -14.92 8.57 6.94
C ALA A 24 -13.49 8.29 7.45
N VAL A 25 -13.06 8.94 8.52
CA VAL A 25 -11.74 8.68 9.12
C VAL A 25 -11.65 7.24 9.63
N VAL A 26 -12.67 6.75 10.34
CA VAL A 26 -12.72 5.36 10.83
C VAL A 26 -12.66 4.39 9.64
N ALA A 27 -13.44 4.63 8.59
CA ALA A 27 -13.42 3.80 7.39
C ALA A 27 -12.04 3.77 6.71
N VAL A 28 -11.38 4.93 6.57
CA VAL A 28 -10.03 4.98 6.00
C VAL A 28 -9.02 4.22 6.86
N VAL A 29 -9.08 4.36 8.19
CA VAL A 29 -8.19 3.61 9.10
C VAL A 29 -8.37 2.11 8.93
N ILE A 30 -9.62 1.62 8.86
CA ILE A 30 -9.91 0.21 8.65
C ILE A 30 -9.35 -0.28 7.31
N VAL A 31 -9.66 0.41 6.22
CA VAL A 31 -9.22 0.04 4.87
C VAL A 31 -7.70 0.08 4.75
N THR A 32 -7.07 1.14 5.26
CA THR A 32 -5.60 1.28 5.23
C THR A 32 -4.93 0.17 6.02
N SER A 33 -5.46 -0.18 7.18
CA SER A 33 -4.93 -1.28 8.00
C SER A 33 -5.00 -2.61 7.26
N ALA A 34 -6.11 -2.88 6.56
CA ALA A 34 -6.25 -4.08 5.74
C ALA A 34 -5.27 -4.11 4.56
N VAL A 35 -5.09 -2.98 3.86
CA VAL A 35 -4.14 -2.84 2.76
C VAL A 35 -2.71 -3.06 3.24
N VAL A 36 -2.31 -2.43 4.34
CA VAL A 36 -0.97 -2.61 4.94
C VAL A 36 -0.75 -4.06 5.38
N ALA A 37 -1.76 -4.71 5.96
CA ALA A 37 -1.66 -6.12 6.32
C ALA A 37 -1.46 -7.02 5.10
N ALA A 38 -2.20 -6.78 4.01
CA ALA A 38 -2.05 -7.52 2.76
C ALA A 38 -0.66 -7.33 2.13
N ILE A 39 -0.17 -6.08 2.05
CA ILE A 39 1.18 -5.76 1.56
C ILE A 39 2.23 -6.52 2.37
N ARG A 40 2.14 -6.50 3.70
CA ARG A 40 3.08 -7.21 4.58
C ARG A 40 3.05 -8.72 4.36
N ALA A 41 1.87 -9.30 4.16
CA ALA A 41 1.75 -10.73 3.89
C ALA A 41 2.42 -11.13 2.58
N VAL A 42 2.28 -10.32 1.51
CA VAL A 42 2.94 -10.59 0.22
C VAL A 42 4.46 -10.38 0.32
N ALA A 43 4.93 -9.32 0.99
CA ALA A 43 6.36 -9.12 1.23
C ALA A 43 6.98 -10.27 2.03
N GLU A 44 6.25 -10.80 3.02
CA GLU A 44 6.71 -11.94 3.81
C GLU A 44 6.78 -13.23 2.97
N LEU A 45 5.79 -13.46 2.11
CA LEU A 45 5.83 -14.54 1.13
C LEU A 45 7.05 -14.41 0.19
N GLY A 46 7.34 -13.20 -0.31
CA GLY A 46 8.51 -12.93 -1.13
C GLY A 46 9.83 -13.30 -0.43
N ARG A 47 10.00 -12.87 0.83
CA ARG A 47 11.17 -13.24 1.65
C ARG A 47 11.29 -14.74 1.89
N GLN A 48 10.18 -15.42 2.10
CA GLN A 48 10.18 -16.88 2.30
C GLN A 48 10.57 -17.61 1.02
N LEU A 49 10.10 -17.14 -0.14
CA LEU A 49 10.50 -17.69 -1.45
C LEU A 49 11.97 -17.44 -1.75
N GLU A 50 12.46 -16.23 -1.47
CA GLU A 50 13.87 -15.87 -1.59
C GLU A 50 14.76 -16.81 -0.76
N ALA A 51 14.47 -16.91 0.54
CA ALA A 51 15.22 -17.78 1.44
C ALA A 51 15.13 -19.27 1.08
N ALA A 52 13.95 -19.75 0.68
CA ALA A 52 13.76 -21.14 0.28
C ALA A 52 14.51 -21.47 -1.01
N GLY A 53 14.42 -20.61 -2.03
CA GLY A 53 15.15 -20.75 -3.29
C GLY A 53 16.65 -20.76 -3.07
N GLY A 54 17.17 -19.81 -2.29
CA GLY A 54 18.59 -19.73 -1.93
C GLY A 54 19.08 -20.97 -1.17
N SER A 55 18.32 -21.44 -0.19
CA SER A 55 18.69 -22.66 0.57
C SER A 55 18.69 -23.92 -0.31
N ILE A 56 17.74 -24.03 -1.24
CA ILE A 56 17.71 -25.14 -2.22
C ILE A 56 18.91 -25.06 -3.14
N SER A 57 19.22 -23.86 -3.66
CA SER A 57 20.37 -23.63 -4.53
C SER A 57 21.68 -24.01 -3.85
N GLU A 58 21.94 -23.48 -2.64
CA GLU A 58 23.14 -23.80 -1.86
C GLU A 58 23.27 -25.30 -1.58
N GLY A 59 22.18 -25.95 -1.16
CA GLY A 59 22.18 -27.37 -0.85
C GLY A 59 22.48 -28.24 -2.07
N LEU A 60 21.90 -27.91 -3.22
CA LEU A 60 22.10 -28.64 -4.47
C LEU A 60 23.46 -28.36 -5.10
N SER A 61 23.94 -27.12 -5.07
CA SER A 61 25.28 -26.75 -5.53
C SER A 61 26.35 -27.50 -4.71
N ALA A 62 26.21 -27.52 -3.38
CA ALA A 62 27.11 -28.28 -2.51
C ALA A 62 27.02 -29.80 -2.73
N ALA A 63 25.88 -30.33 -3.18
CA ALA A 63 25.77 -31.73 -3.58
C ALA A 63 26.44 -31.99 -4.93
N GLY A 64 26.23 -31.11 -5.92
CA GLY A 64 26.88 -31.15 -7.22
C GLY A 64 28.41 -31.14 -7.10
N GLU A 65 28.96 -30.26 -6.28
CA GLU A 65 30.41 -30.15 -6.07
C GLU A 65 31.02 -31.40 -5.42
N ARG A 66 30.33 -32.00 -4.44
CA ARG A 66 30.77 -33.27 -3.84
C ARG A 66 30.72 -34.43 -4.82
N LEU A 67 29.66 -34.50 -5.64
CA LEU A 67 29.47 -35.58 -6.63
C LEU A 67 30.39 -35.41 -7.84
N GLY A 68 30.75 -34.18 -8.20
CA GLY A 68 31.71 -33.86 -9.25
C GLY A 68 33.11 -34.44 -8.97
N GLY A 69 33.45 -34.69 -7.70
CA GLY A 69 34.70 -35.33 -7.30
C GLY A 69 34.81 -36.83 -7.62
N ILE A 70 33.74 -37.48 -8.11
CA ILE A 70 33.77 -38.92 -8.41
C ILE A 70 34.53 -39.18 -9.73
N PRO A 71 35.59 -40.01 -9.75
CA PRO A 71 36.33 -40.32 -10.97
C PRO A 71 35.44 -40.91 -12.06
N LEU A 72 35.70 -40.57 -13.33
CA LEU A 72 35.03 -41.05 -14.54
C LEU A 72 33.57 -40.59 -14.74
N ILE A 73 32.79 -40.38 -13.67
CA ILE A 73 31.36 -40.05 -13.77
C ILE A 73 30.94 -38.73 -13.10
N GLY A 74 31.84 -38.05 -12.39
CA GLY A 74 31.52 -36.85 -11.60
C GLY A 74 30.75 -35.79 -12.37
N ASP A 75 31.25 -35.36 -13.53
CA ASP A 75 30.61 -34.35 -14.38
C ASP A 75 29.21 -34.74 -14.90
N ALA A 76 28.96 -36.04 -15.06
CA ALA A 76 27.65 -36.52 -15.51
C ALA A 76 26.65 -36.53 -14.33
N VAL A 77 27.15 -36.79 -13.12
CA VAL A 77 26.34 -36.86 -11.90
C VAL A 77 26.11 -35.48 -11.29
N SER A 78 27.05 -34.53 -11.39
CA SER A 78 26.91 -33.17 -10.83
C SER A 78 25.94 -32.29 -11.63
N ARG A 79 25.96 -32.39 -12.96
CA ARG A 79 25.14 -31.58 -13.88
C ARG A 79 23.65 -31.42 -13.50
N PRO A 80 22.90 -32.50 -13.19
CA PRO A 80 21.50 -32.35 -12.79
C PRO A 80 21.32 -31.58 -11.46
N PHE A 81 22.29 -31.66 -10.54
CA PHE A 81 22.26 -30.88 -9.30
C PHE A 81 22.57 -29.41 -9.55
N ASP A 82 23.56 -29.11 -10.40
CA ASP A 82 23.88 -27.73 -10.79
C ASP A 82 22.70 -27.07 -11.51
N ALA A 83 22.04 -27.80 -12.41
CA ALA A 83 20.84 -27.33 -13.09
C ALA A 83 19.67 -27.08 -12.11
N ALA A 84 19.49 -27.95 -11.12
CA ALA A 84 18.47 -27.79 -10.10
C ALA A 84 18.81 -26.66 -9.11
N ALA A 85 20.11 -26.42 -8.84
CA ALA A 85 20.57 -25.29 -8.05
C ALA A 85 20.21 -23.95 -8.74
N GLY A 86 20.47 -23.85 -10.05
CA GLY A 86 20.07 -22.67 -10.83
C GLY A 86 18.55 -22.44 -10.91
N ALA A 87 17.75 -23.50 -10.80
CA ALA A 87 16.31 -23.36 -10.62
C ALA A 87 15.94 -22.80 -9.24
N GLY A 88 16.69 -23.19 -8.19
CA GLY A 88 16.62 -22.59 -6.85
C GLY A 88 16.95 -21.10 -6.87
N ASP A 89 18.02 -20.71 -7.56
CA ASP A 89 18.38 -19.29 -7.75
C ASP A 89 17.25 -18.52 -8.44
N SER A 90 16.66 -19.10 -9.49
CA SER A 90 15.53 -18.48 -10.20
C SER A 90 14.31 -18.24 -9.30
N VAL A 91 14.04 -19.16 -8.37
CA VAL A 91 12.99 -19.00 -7.36
C VAL A 91 13.38 -17.92 -6.35
N SER A 92 14.65 -17.88 -5.96
CA SER A 92 15.17 -16.87 -5.05
C SER A 92 14.99 -15.46 -5.61
N ASP A 93 15.44 -15.28 -6.85
CA ASP A 93 15.34 -14.03 -7.61
C ASP A 93 13.89 -13.59 -7.80
N ALA A 94 12.98 -14.55 -8.07
CA ALA A 94 11.56 -14.27 -8.14
C ALA A 94 10.99 -13.78 -6.79
N GLY A 95 11.44 -14.36 -5.67
CA GLY A 95 11.11 -13.91 -4.33
C GLY A 95 11.54 -12.46 -4.08
N ALA A 96 12.78 -12.13 -4.44
CA ALA A 96 13.31 -10.77 -4.34
C ALA A 96 12.53 -9.77 -5.23
N ALA A 97 12.22 -10.15 -6.48
CA ALA A 97 11.45 -9.31 -7.39
C ALA A 97 10.03 -9.00 -6.88
N VAL A 98 9.41 -9.95 -6.15
CA VAL A 98 8.11 -9.69 -5.49
C VAL A 98 8.26 -8.60 -4.43
N ILE A 99 9.35 -8.58 -3.67
CA ILE A 99 9.58 -7.57 -2.62
C ILE A 99 9.68 -6.17 -3.23
N ASP A 100 10.42 -6.00 -4.33
CA ASP A 100 10.55 -4.71 -5.04
C ASP A 100 9.20 -4.16 -5.53
N VAL A 101 8.36 -5.05 -6.07
CA VAL A 101 7.00 -4.69 -6.52
C VAL A 101 6.13 -4.30 -5.34
N VAL A 102 6.22 -5.04 -4.23
CA VAL A 102 5.46 -4.75 -3.01
C VAL A 102 5.87 -3.41 -2.40
N GLU A 103 7.16 -3.08 -2.40
CA GLU A 103 7.65 -1.77 -1.93
C GLU A 103 7.05 -0.62 -2.75
N THR A 104 7.10 -0.74 -4.07
CA THR A 104 6.51 0.24 -4.98
C THR A 104 4.99 0.37 -4.77
N ALA A 105 4.30 -0.77 -4.65
CA ALA A 105 2.86 -0.80 -4.38
C ALA A 105 2.51 -0.15 -3.03
N ALA A 106 3.34 -0.35 -2.00
CA ALA A 106 3.14 0.25 -0.69
C ALA A 106 3.26 1.78 -0.74
N VAL A 107 4.23 2.32 -1.47
CA VAL A 107 4.38 3.77 -1.68
C VAL A 107 3.14 4.34 -2.38
N ILE A 108 2.71 3.72 -3.48
CA ILE A 108 1.53 4.17 -4.25
C ILE A 108 0.28 4.11 -3.37
N ALA A 109 0.06 3.01 -2.65
CA ALA A 109 -1.07 2.86 -1.74
C ALA A 109 -1.08 3.95 -0.66
N GLY A 110 0.08 4.27 -0.08
CA GLY A 110 0.24 5.35 0.88
C GLY A 110 -0.21 6.71 0.32
N TRP A 111 0.22 7.03 -0.91
CA TRP A 111 -0.19 8.27 -1.58
C TRP A 111 -1.68 8.31 -1.90
N VAL A 112 -2.25 7.20 -2.38
CA VAL A 112 -3.70 7.11 -2.66
C VAL A 112 -4.51 7.37 -1.40
N VAL A 113 -4.13 6.76 -0.28
CA VAL A 113 -4.78 6.98 1.02
C VAL A 113 -4.64 8.44 1.47
N ALA A 114 -3.44 9.01 1.40
CA ALA A 114 -3.19 10.39 1.80
C ALA A 114 -4.00 11.40 0.97
N LEU A 115 -4.00 11.24 -0.36
CA LEU A 115 -4.77 12.09 -1.28
C LEU A 115 -6.28 11.93 -1.09
N SER A 116 -6.75 10.72 -0.80
CA SER A 116 -8.16 10.46 -0.50
C SER A 116 -8.61 11.21 0.74
N LEU A 117 -7.82 11.19 1.82
CA LEU A 117 -8.09 11.95 3.04
C LEU A 117 -8.09 13.45 2.81
N LEU A 118 -7.07 13.97 2.10
CA LEU A 118 -6.99 15.39 1.75
C LEU A 118 -8.21 15.84 0.94
N THR A 119 -8.63 15.02 -0.03
CA THR A 119 -9.81 15.29 -0.87
C THR A 119 -11.10 15.27 -0.05
N LEU A 120 -11.25 14.29 0.86
CA LEU A 120 -12.39 14.21 1.78
C LEU A 120 -12.49 15.45 2.67
N ILE A 121 -11.39 15.85 3.29
CA ILE A 121 -11.33 17.05 4.13
C ILE A 121 -11.67 18.29 3.30
N ALA A 122 -11.09 18.43 2.10
CA ALA A 122 -11.39 19.54 1.20
C ALA A 122 -12.89 19.58 0.83
N LEU A 123 -13.50 18.44 0.53
CA LEU A 123 -14.91 18.37 0.14
C LEU A 123 -15.85 18.68 1.31
N VAL A 124 -15.57 18.17 2.51
CA VAL A 124 -16.41 18.37 3.69
C VAL A 124 -16.28 19.79 4.26
N TRP A 125 -15.07 20.37 4.26
CA TRP A 125 -14.81 21.66 4.92
C TRP A 125 -14.68 22.85 3.97
N VAL A 126 -13.98 22.70 2.84
CA VAL A 126 -13.67 23.83 1.94
C VAL A 126 -14.84 24.11 1.00
N TRP A 127 -15.46 23.08 0.45
CA TRP A 127 -16.54 23.26 -0.54
C TRP A 127 -17.77 24.02 0.01
N PRO A 128 -18.30 23.73 1.21
CA PRO A 128 -19.43 24.49 1.75
C PRO A 128 -19.05 25.94 2.08
N ARG A 129 -17.83 26.17 2.58
CA ARG A 129 -17.35 27.51 2.91
C ARG A 129 -17.13 28.36 1.66
N VAL A 130 -16.52 27.81 0.61
CA VAL A 130 -16.33 28.50 -0.67
C VAL A 130 -17.67 28.81 -1.33
N ARG A 131 -18.61 27.87 -1.35
CA ARG A 131 -19.97 28.14 -1.86
C ARG A 131 -20.69 29.23 -1.09
N PHE A 132 -20.51 29.29 0.23
CA PHE A 132 -21.11 30.33 1.05
C PHE A 132 -20.53 31.70 0.75
N VAL A 133 -19.19 31.82 0.64
CA VAL A 133 -18.51 33.06 0.29
C VAL A 133 -18.89 33.53 -1.11
N LEU A 134 -18.90 32.65 -2.10
CA LEU A 134 -19.29 32.96 -3.48
C LEU A 134 -20.77 33.41 -3.57
N ARG A 135 -21.67 32.76 -2.83
CA ARG A 135 -23.08 33.22 -2.74
C ARG A 135 -23.21 34.60 -2.11
N ARG A 136 -22.38 34.93 -1.11
CA ARG A 136 -22.40 36.26 -0.49
C ARG A 136 -21.82 37.34 -1.40
N LEU A 137 -20.79 37.03 -2.17
CA LEU A 137 -20.18 37.97 -3.12
C LEU A 137 -21.12 38.29 -4.29
N GLY A 138 -21.89 37.32 -4.79
CA GLY A 138 -22.89 37.55 -5.83
C GLY A 138 -24.11 38.39 -5.39
N VAL A 139 -24.43 38.42 -4.10
CA VAL A 139 -25.50 39.30 -3.55
C VAL A 139 -24.98 40.71 -3.27
N ALA A 140 -23.68 40.87 -3.01
CA ALA A 140 -23.07 42.19 -2.80
C ALA A 140 -22.95 43.01 -4.08
N SER A 141 -22.85 42.37 -5.26
CA SER A 141 -22.82 43.05 -6.56
C SER A 141 -24.17 43.63 -6.99
N ASP A 142 -25.29 43.18 -6.41
CA ASP A 142 -26.64 43.72 -6.68
C ASP A 142 -26.99 44.94 -5.80
N LEU A 143 -26.13 45.31 -4.85
CA LEU A 143 -26.36 46.40 -3.89
C LEU A 143 -25.42 47.62 -4.07
N LEU A 144 -24.56 47.60 -5.10
CA LEU A 144 -23.78 48.76 -5.50
C LEU A 144 -24.47 49.43 -6.70
N PRO A 145 -25.08 50.62 -6.52
CA PRO A 145 -25.70 51.40 -7.59
C PRO A 145 -24.69 51.99 -8.58
#